data_AF-A0A2A5E444-F1
#
_entry.id   AF-A0A2A5E444-F1
#
_cell.length_a   1.000
_cell.length_b   1.000
_cell.length_c   1.000
_cell.angle_alpha   90.00
_cell.angle_beta   90.00
_cell.angle_gamma   90.00
#
_symmetry.space_group_name_H-M   'P 1'
#
loop_
_entity.id
_entity.type
_entity.pdbx_description
1 polymer ?
#
loop_
_entity_poly.entity_id
_entity_poly.type
_entity_poly.pdbx_seq_one_letter_code
_entity_poly.pdbx_strand_id
1 'polypeptide(L)'
;MTIELGATTTYQNVAAVAFDLSSTLLPVNIISFVAHRKKDFEVSLEWSTAQEKDNSHFVIERSYDGITFDNIGVVNGHGNSQQIINYTFLDNLNTLNKAFYRLHQFDFNGASEYSKTVSIFSYSLNNMVK
;
A
#
# COMPACT_ATOMS: atom_id res chain seq x y z
N MET A 1 33.78 67.48 6.96
CA MET A 1 32.76 67.34 5.91
C MET A 1 32.48 65.85 5.78
N THR A 2 31.25 65.49 6.17
CA THR A 2 30.46 64.27 5.91
C THR A 2 31.03 62.89 6.25
N ILE A 3 30.30 62.21 7.14
CA ILE A 3 30.30 60.77 7.41
C ILE A 3 29.44 60.11 6.32
N GLU A 4 29.85 58.98 5.74
CA GLU A 4 28.87 58.01 5.21
C GLU A 4 29.23 56.58 5.60
N LEU A 5 28.28 55.98 6.33
CA LEU A 5 28.13 54.55 6.59
C LEU A 5 27.52 53.90 5.36
N GLY A 6 27.95 52.69 5.01
CA GLY A 6 27.29 51.90 3.98
C GLY A 6 27.91 50.53 3.80
N ALA A 7 27.70 49.63 4.77
CA ALA A 7 27.92 48.21 4.52
C ALA A 7 26.74 47.67 3.69
N THR A 8 26.98 47.40 2.41
CA THR A 8 26.05 46.63 1.57
C THR A 8 26.42 45.16 1.65
N THR A 9 25.74 44.40 2.50
CA THR A 9 25.73 42.94 2.40
C THR A 9 24.71 42.54 1.33
N THR A 10 25.21 42.12 0.17
CA THR A 10 24.40 41.48 -0.87
C THR A 10 24.11 40.05 -0.45
N TYR A 11 22.83 39.71 -0.25
CA TYR A 11 22.39 38.32 -0.08
C TYR A 11 22.42 37.63 -1.45
N GLN A 12 23.40 36.74 -1.65
CA GLN A 12 23.46 35.89 -2.84
C GLN A 12 22.51 34.71 -2.66
N ASN A 13 21.47 34.70 -3.50
CA ASN A 13 20.78 33.54 -4.04
C ASN A 13 20.59 32.35 -3.08
N VAL A 14 19.45 32.33 -2.39
CA VAL A 14 18.85 31.04 -2.06
C VAL A 14 18.43 30.44 -3.39
N ALA A 15 19.22 29.51 -3.92
CA ALA A 15 18.73 28.64 -4.99
C ALA A 15 17.43 28.06 -4.47
N ALA A 16 16.31 28.47 -5.08
CA ALA A 16 15.04 27.84 -4.82
C ALA A 16 15.25 26.36 -5.18
N VAL A 17 15.41 25.51 -4.17
CA VAL A 17 15.24 24.08 -4.34
C VAL A 17 13.76 23.95 -4.63
N ALA A 18 13.43 23.98 -5.91
CA ALA A 18 12.14 23.54 -6.39
C ALA A 18 12.08 22.05 -6.01
N PHE A 19 11.52 21.75 -4.84
CA PHE A 19 10.97 20.44 -4.60
C PHE A 19 9.87 20.32 -5.64
N ASP A 20 10.17 19.59 -6.71
CA ASP A 20 9.18 19.14 -7.65
C ASP A 20 8.24 18.22 -6.88
N LEU A 21 7.22 18.83 -6.27
CA LEU A 21 6.06 18.16 -5.70
C LEU A 21 5.10 17.79 -6.84
N SER A 22 5.64 17.40 -8.01
CA SER A 22 5.01 16.42 -8.87
C SER A 22 4.51 15.33 -7.94
N SER A 23 3.22 15.42 -7.62
CA SER A 23 2.45 14.32 -7.08
C SER A 23 2.51 13.28 -8.19
N THR A 24 3.57 12.49 -8.19
CA THR A 24 3.68 11.31 -9.01
C THR A 24 2.46 10.51 -8.61
N LEU A 25 1.43 10.57 -9.45
CA LEU A 25 0.26 9.71 -9.33
C LEU A 25 0.85 8.33 -9.07
N LEU A 26 0.49 7.77 -7.93
CA LEU A 26 1.02 6.50 -7.49
C LEU A 26 0.93 5.53 -8.68
N PRO A 27 2.01 4.80 -8.96
CA PRO A 27 2.16 4.00 -10.19
C PRO A 27 0.98 3.02 -10.39
N VAL A 28 0.30 2.66 -9.30
CA VAL A 28 -0.92 1.86 -9.32
C VAL A 28 -2.04 2.55 -8.56
N ASN A 29 -3.22 2.63 -9.17
CA ASN A 29 -4.43 3.07 -8.49
C ASN A 29 -5.24 1.86 -8.00
N ILE A 30 -5.02 1.46 -6.74
CA ILE A 30 -5.79 0.40 -6.07
C ILE A 30 -7.17 0.95 -5.71
N ILE A 31 -8.20 0.47 -6.41
CA ILE A 31 -9.59 0.91 -6.19
C ILE A 31 -10.29 0.14 -5.08
N SER A 32 -9.93 -1.12 -4.87
CA SER A 32 -10.50 -1.93 -3.81
C SER A 32 -9.48 -2.91 -3.25
N PHE A 33 -9.59 -3.17 -1.95
CA PHE A 33 -8.92 -4.28 -1.29
C PHE A 33 -9.82 -4.72 -0.15
N VAL A 34 -10.18 -6.00 -0.14
CA VAL A 34 -11.12 -6.63 0.79
C VAL A 34 -10.65 -8.02 1.17
N ALA A 35 -11.03 -8.46 2.37
CA ALA A 35 -10.76 -9.79 2.87
C ALA A 35 -12.08 -10.47 3.23
N HIS A 36 -12.31 -11.66 2.67
CA HIS A 36 -13.50 -12.46 2.88
C HIS A 36 -13.14 -13.78 3.53
N ARG A 37 -13.59 -13.99 4.77
CA ARG A 37 -13.51 -15.30 5.40
C ARG A 37 -14.36 -16.30 4.61
N LYS A 38 -13.78 -17.44 4.25
CA LYS A 38 -14.44 -18.56 3.60
C LYS A 38 -14.73 -19.65 4.64
N LYS A 39 -14.91 -20.90 4.22
CA LYS A 39 -15.10 -22.01 5.15
C LYS A 39 -13.81 -22.26 5.94
N ASP A 40 -13.97 -22.84 7.12
CA ASP A 40 -12.87 -23.22 8.01
C ASP A 40 -11.93 -22.04 8.33
N PHE A 41 -10.65 -22.17 7.99
CA PHE A 41 -9.61 -21.20 8.26
C PHE A 41 -9.19 -20.40 7.02
N GLU A 42 -9.91 -20.54 5.91
CA GLU A 42 -9.54 -19.91 4.65
C GLU A 42 -10.05 -18.46 4.57
N VAL A 43 -9.23 -17.60 3.97
CA VAL A 43 -9.51 -16.19 3.72
C VAL A 43 -9.17 -15.88 2.26
N SER A 44 -10.15 -15.36 1.52
CA SER A 44 -9.92 -14.81 0.18
C SER A 44 -9.64 -13.32 0.27
N LEU A 45 -8.46 -12.93 -0.15
CA LEU A 45 -8.06 -11.55 -0.35
C LEU A 45 -8.34 -11.18 -1.79
N GLU A 46 -9.13 -10.15 -2.01
CA GLU A 46 -9.57 -9.71 -3.34
C GLU A 46 -9.27 -8.22 -3.47
N TRP A 47 -8.61 -7.84 -4.56
CA TRP A 47 -8.32 -6.45 -4.87
C TRP A 47 -8.44 -6.17 -6.35
N SER A 48 -8.58 -4.90 -6.67
CA SER A 48 -8.57 -4.44 -8.05
C SER A 48 -7.84 -3.13 -8.22
N THR A 49 -7.25 -2.99 -9.39
CA THR A 49 -6.55 -1.79 -9.84
C THR A 49 -7.36 -1.15 -10.97
N ALA A 50 -7.49 0.17 -10.99
CA ALA A 50 -8.11 0.87 -12.12
C ALA A 50 -7.14 1.03 -13.29
N GLN A 51 -5.86 1.22 -12.96
CA GLN A 51 -4.76 1.43 -13.88
C GLN A 51 -3.48 0.94 -13.20
N GLU A 52 -2.55 0.43 -14.00
CA GLU A 52 -1.21 0.05 -13.60
C GLU A 52 -0.19 0.71 -14.52
N LYS A 53 0.83 1.32 -13.92
CA LYS A 53 2.01 1.85 -14.61
C LYS A 53 3.23 1.23 -13.94
N ASP A 54 4.04 0.53 -14.73
CA ASP A 54 5.26 -0.15 -14.30
C ASP A 54 5.14 -1.06 -13.06
N ASN A 55 3.95 -1.57 -12.81
CA ASN A 55 3.62 -2.43 -11.69
C ASN A 55 4.28 -3.81 -11.84
N SER A 56 5.28 -4.09 -11.02
CA SER A 56 5.97 -5.37 -11.02
C SER A 56 5.13 -6.44 -10.33
N HIS A 57 4.77 -6.22 -9.06
CA HIS A 57 4.07 -7.21 -8.25
C HIS A 57 3.48 -6.60 -6.97
N PHE A 58 2.61 -7.38 -6.34
CA PHE A 58 2.11 -7.16 -4.99
C PHE A 58 2.67 -8.23 -4.08
N VAL A 59 3.28 -7.82 -2.97
CA VAL A 59 3.53 -8.67 -1.81
C VAL A 59 2.31 -8.61 -0.91
N ILE A 60 1.76 -9.76 -0.55
CA ILE A 60 0.65 -9.88 0.37
C ILE A 60 1.24 -10.06 1.75
N GLU A 61 0.89 -9.14 2.65
CA GLU A 61 1.36 -9.17 4.03
C GLU A 61 0.22 -9.42 4.99
N ARG A 62 0.48 -10.24 6.02
CA ARG A 62 -0.47 -10.57 7.09
C ARG A 62 0.11 -10.25 8.45
N SER A 63 -0.76 -9.79 9.33
CA SER A 63 -0.44 -9.58 10.74
C SER A 63 -1.52 -10.18 11.64
N TYR A 64 -1.13 -10.68 12.81
CA TYR A 64 -2.05 -11.12 13.86
C TYR A 64 -2.25 -10.08 14.97
N ASP A 65 -1.32 -9.12 15.10
CA ASP A 65 -1.37 -8.05 16.10
C ASP A 65 -1.73 -6.67 15.50
N GLY A 66 -1.72 -6.56 14.16
CA GLY A 66 -1.91 -5.32 13.41
C GLY A 66 -0.67 -4.41 13.40
N ILE A 67 0.48 -4.88 13.90
CA ILE A 67 1.71 -4.12 14.06
C ILE A 67 2.84 -4.79 13.26
N THR A 68 3.05 -6.08 13.49
CA THR A 68 4.10 -6.87 12.82
C THR A 68 3.49 -7.64 11.67
N PHE A 69 3.99 -7.39 10.46
CA PHE A 69 3.47 -7.98 9.23
C PHE A 69 4.49 -8.95 8.63
N ASP A 70 4.03 -10.17 8.32
CA ASP A 70 4.79 -11.20 7.64
C ASP A 70 4.36 -11.30 6.17
N ASN A 71 5.32 -11.53 5.28
CA ASN A 71 5.05 -11.79 3.87
C ASN A 71 4.48 -13.20 3.71
N ILE A 72 3.27 -13.31 3.17
CA ILE A 72 2.57 -14.59 2.98
C ILE A 72 2.43 -15.00 1.52
N GLY A 73 2.71 -14.11 0.57
CA GLY A 73 2.68 -14.44 -0.85
C GLY A 73 3.02 -13.27 -1.76
N VAL A 74 3.17 -13.57 -3.04
CA VAL A 74 3.42 -12.60 -4.11
C VAL A 74 2.48 -12.88 -5.27
N VAL A 75 1.91 -11.82 -5.83
CA VAL A 75 1.11 -11.88 -7.06
C VAL A 75 1.67 -10.88 -8.05
N ASN A 76 2.04 -11.36 -9.24
CA ASN A 76 2.59 -10.51 -10.29
C ASN A 76 1.56 -9.47 -10.75
N GLY A 77 2.03 -8.25 -10.96
CA GLY A 77 1.27 -7.20 -11.63
C GLY A 77 1.23 -7.42 -13.13
N HIS A 78 0.49 -6.57 -13.84
CA HIS A 78 0.41 -6.60 -15.31
C HIS A 78 1.43 -5.68 -15.99
N GLY A 79 2.36 -5.08 -15.23
CA GLY A 79 3.30 -4.09 -15.74
C GLY A 79 2.61 -2.78 -16.10
N ASN A 80 1.94 -2.73 -17.24
CA ASN A 80 1.20 -1.54 -17.68
C ASN A 80 -0.21 -1.94 -18.12
N SER A 81 -1.23 -1.32 -17.54
CA SER A 81 -2.64 -1.53 -17.87
C SER A 81 -3.46 -0.24 -17.72
N GLN A 82 -4.32 0.05 -18.68
CA GLN A 82 -5.34 1.10 -18.61
C GLN A 82 -6.73 0.54 -18.27
N GLN A 83 -6.83 -0.76 -18.02
CA GLN A 83 -8.08 -1.48 -17.73
C GLN A 83 -8.11 -1.94 -16.29
N ILE A 84 -9.32 -2.16 -15.78
CA ILE A 84 -9.51 -2.74 -14.46
C ILE A 84 -8.94 -4.15 -14.46
N ILE A 85 -8.02 -4.42 -13.53
CA ILE A 85 -7.52 -5.77 -13.28
C ILE A 85 -8.00 -6.21 -11.89
N ASN A 86 -8.49 -7.44 -11.82
CA ASN A 86 -8.93 -8.07 -10.57
C ASN A 86 -7.95 -9.17 -10.18
N TYR A 87 -7.67 -9.25 -8.89
CA TYR A 87 -6.73 -10.19 -8.32
C TYR A 87 -7.35 -10.92 -7.12
N THR A 88 -6.84 -12.12 -6.87
CA THR A 88 -7.24 -12.93 -5.73
C THR A 88 -6.03 -13.63 -5.14
N PHE A 89 -5.99 -13.73 -3.82
CA PHE A 89 -5.04 -14.53 -3.06
C PHE A 89 -5.76 -15.30 -1.95
N LEU A 90 -5.47 -16.59 -1.80
CA LEU A 90 -6.04 -17.42 -0.75
C LEU A 90 -5.02 -17.59 0.39
N ASP A 91 -5.41 -17.18 1.59
CA ASP A 91 -4.66 -17.41 2.81
C ASP A 91 -5.36 -18.46 3.68
N ASN A 92 -4.58 -19.43 4.17
CA ASN A 92 -5.03 -20.41 5.16
C ASN A 92 -4.50 -19.99 6.53
N LEU A 93 -5.41 -19.58 7.41
CA LEU A 93 -5.05 -19.17 8.75
C LEU A 93 -4.68 -20.37 9.62
N ASN A 94 -3.67 -20.18 10.46
CA ASN A 94 -3.34 -21.16 11.50
C ASN A 94 -4.20 -20.96 12.77
N THR A 95 -5.03 -19.91 12.83
CA THR A 95 -5.86 -19.58 13.99
C THR A 95 -7.23 -19.03 13.56
N LEU A 96 -8.25 -19.18 14.41
CA LEU A 96 -9.57 -18.57 14.18
C LEU A 96 -9.61 -17.08 14.53
N ASN A 97 -8.51 -16.51 15.02
CA ASN A 97 -8.47 -15.16 15.57
C ASN A 97 -8.54 -14.07 14.48
N LYS A 98 -8.45 -12.83 14.94
CA LYS A 98 -8.32 -11.67 14.07
C LYS A 98 -7.07 -11.80 13.20
N ALA A 99 -7.19 -11.40 11.95
CA ALA A 99 -6.06 -11.21 11.04
C ALA A 99 -6.21 -9.87 10.33
N PHE A 100 -5.08 -9.24 10.07
CA PHE A 100 -4.95 -8.00 9.32
C PHE A 100 -4.16 -8.26 8.06
N TYR A 101 -4.51 -7.59 6.98
CA TYR A 101 -3.87 -7.74 5.69
C TYR A 101 -3.63 -6.38 5.06
N ARG A 102 -2.53 -6.27 4.33
CA ARG A 102 -2.22 -5.15 3.43
C ARG A 102 -1.49 -5.67 2.20
N LEU A 103 -1.56 -4.92 1.12
CA LEU A 103 -0.74 -5.13 -0.07
C LEU A 103 0.47 -4.20 0.03
N HIS A 104 1.64 -4.71 -0.30
CA HIS A 104 2.84 -3.92 -0.58
C HIS A 104 3.13 -4.03 -2.07
N GLN A 105 2.77 -2.99 -2.80
CA GLN A 105 2.94 -2.91 -4.25
C GLN A 105 4.37 -2.47 -4.57
N PHE A 106 4.96 -3.04 -5.62
CA PHE A 106 6.29 -2.69 -6.11
C PHE A 106 6.28 -2.43 -7.61
N ASP A 107 7.01 -1.41 -8.03
CA ASP A 107 7.34 -1.12 -9.41
C ASP A 107 8.63 -1.83 -9.85
N PHE A 108 8.85 -1.91 -11.16
CA PHE A 108 10.10 -2.46 -11.71
C PHE A 108 11.36 -1.67 -11.32
N ASN A 109 11.22 -0.39 -10.95
CA ASN A 109 12.33 0.44 -10.48
C ASN A 109 12.57 0.34 -8.97
N GLY A 110 11.78 -0.48 -8.26
CA GLY A 110 11.87 -0.66 -6.80
C GLY A 110 11.09 0.36 -5.97
N ALA A 111 10.41 1.34 -6.59
CA ALA A 111 9.43 2.16 -5.87
C ALA A 111 8.30 1.27 -5.33
N SER A 112 7.74 1.63 -4.19
CA SER A 112 6.75 0.78 -3.53
C SER A 112 5.78 1.56 -2.66
N GLU A 113 4.56 1.04 -2.52
CA GLU A 113 3.52 1.63 -1.69
C GLU A 113 2.70 0.56 -0.96
N TYR A 114 2.19 0.89 0.22
CA TYR A 114 1.21 0.07 0.93
C TYR A 114 -0.23 0.47 0.60
N SER A 115 -1.10 -0.53 0.44
CA SER A 115 -2.55 -0.30 0.46
C SER A 115 -3.02 0.09 1.87
N LYS A 116 -4.31 0.47 1.96
CA LYS A 116 -5.03 0.41 3.24
C LYS A 116 -4.91 -0.99 3.86
N THR A 117 -4.92 -1.05 5.19
CA THR A 117 -5.03 -2.32 5.92
C THR A 117 -6.50 -2.72 6.07
N VAL A 118 -6.81 -3.98 5.80
CA VAL A 118 -8.13 -4.59 6.06
C VAL A 118 -8.01 -5.64 7.14
N SER A 119 -9.10 -5.94 7.84
CA SER A 119 -9.09 -6.97 8.89
C SER A 119 -10.32 -7.85 8.83
N ILE A 120 -10.16 -9.08 9.29
CA ILE A 120 -11.26 -10.01 9.57
C ILE A 120 -11.23 -10.38 11.05
N PHE A 121 -12.40 -10.64 11.63
CA PHE A 121 -12.54 -11.12 13.02
C PHE A 121 -12.95 -12.60 13.04
N SER A 122 -12.81 -13.25 14.20
CA SER A 122 -13.35 -14.59 14.41
C SER A 122 -14.87 -14.57 14.34
N TYR A 123 -15.49 -15.70 14.00
CA TYR A 123 -16.90 -15.88 14.33
C TYR A 123 -17.05 -15.77 15.86
N SER A 124 -18.05 -15.01 16.32
CA SER A 124 -18.49 -15.12 17.71
C SER A 124 -19.03 -16.54 17.90
N LEU A 125 -18.58 -17.24 18.96
CA LEU A 125 -19.02 -18.62 19.26
C LEU A 125 -20.55 -18.77 19.43
N ASN A 126 -21.29 -17.66 19.51
CA ASN A 126 -22.74 -17.67 19.65
C ASN A 126 -23.51 -18.19 18.42
N ASN A 127 -22.85 -18.39 17.27
CA ASN A 127 -23.49 -18.90 16.05
C ASN A 127 -23.26 -20.40 15.78
N MET A 128 -22.62 -21.14 16.69
CA MET A 128 -22.36 -22.58 16.53
C MET A 128 -23.28 -23.50 17.35
N VAL A 129 -24.33 -22.94 17.98
CA VAL A 129 -25.35 -23.74 18.67
C VAL A 129 -26.70 -23.50 17.98
N LYS A 130 -26.94 -24.21 16.88
CA LYS A 130 -28.27 -24.53 16.38
C LYS A 130 -28.30 -25.96 15.90
#